data_AF-A0A0F9JCM7-F1
#
_entry.id   AF-A0A0F9JCM7-F1
#
_cell.length_a   1.000
_cell.length_b   1.000
_cell.length_c   1.000
_cell.angle_alpha   90.00
_cell.angle_beta   90.00
_cell.angle_gamma   90.00
#
_symmetry.space_group_name_H-M   'P 1'
#
loop_
_entity.id
_entity.type
_entity.pdbx_description
1 polymer ?
#
loop_
_entity_poly.entity_id
_entity_poly.type
_entity_poly.pdbx_seq_one_letter_code
_entity_poly.pdbx_strand_id
1 'polypeptide(L)'
;MTQDTTTTLPKSQDTPLRGLHDTRQSIQKARVQMGNRISALEKGVDTATDPIPEVYTRSANALEGIEHDIDLAIIKELGIWHVWNAWLCHVKGIGPSLAGQMLALLLPPLAERGPSTWYKAAGLAPELRPDGTYRLPRARAGEGKTTHHRMLRRCLYNVGTSFVRNGGFYREQYDTGKRRLFRQHMWDGERLLAGWESVGVEARPAFMAEHFSEETLRKAWKPADKKKDGIVVRTADEVFADQGAMPTMALAVALTGLSDEQWPMHRLESASRWRMVKLFLSHLWEEWLITTGVATADQRQAYVLSMGGHHYIAPPQYDGENKI
;
A
#
# COMPACT_ATOMS: atom_id res chain seq x y z
N MET A 1 -29.08 -37.00 -17.29
CA MET A 1 -27.87 -36.60 -18.02
C MET A 1 -27.39 -35.28 -17.42
N THR A 2 -26.55 -35.34 -16.40
CA THR A 2 -25.84 -34.18 -15.85
C THR A 2 -24.72 -33.85 -16.84
N GLN A 3 -24.87 -32.77 -17.58
CA GLN A 3 -23.81 -32.28 -18.45
C GLN A 3 -22.68 -31.78 -17.56
N ASP A 4 -21.54 -32.46 -17.60
CA ASP A 4 -20.28 -32.00 -17.01
C ASP A 4 -19.82 -30.75 -17.79
N THR A 5 -20.31 -29.58 -17.41
CA THR A 5 -19.75 -28.31 -17.85
C THR A 5 -18.46 -28.07 -17.07
N THR A 6 -17.41 -28.80 -17.42
CA THR A 6 -16.04 -28.46 -17.02
C THR A 6 -15.64 -27.21 -17.79
N THR A 7 -16.15 -26.06 -17.35
CA THR A 7 -15.78 -24.75 -17.88
C THR A 7 -14.28 -24.58 -17.67
N THR A 8 -13.52 -24.80 -18.73
CA THR A 8 -12.07 -24.67 -18.72
C THR A 8 -11.78 -23.21 -18.42
N LEU A 9 -11.22 -22.93 -17.23
CA LEU A 9 -10.86 -21.58 -16.84
C LEU A 9 -9.95 -20.98 -17.93
N PRO A 10 -10.25 -19.77 -18.45
CA PRO A 10 -9.43 -19.15 -19.48
C PRO A 10 -8.00 -19.02 -18.96
N LYS A 11 -7.02 -19.40 -19.79
CA LYS A 11 -5.61 -19.13 -19.48
C LYS A 11 -5.48 -17.62 -19.28
N SER A 12 -5.00 -17.20 -18.11
CA SER A 12 -5.11 -15.79 -17.68
C SER A 12 -4.42 -14.77 -18.61
N GLN A 13 -3.54 -15.23 -19.51
CA GLN A 13 -2.84 -14.40 -20.49
C GLN A 13 -3.76 -13.90 -21.62
N ASP A 14 -4.90 -14.55 -21.85
CA ASP A 14 -5.83 -14.19 -22.94
C ASP A 14 -7.08 -13.44 -22.43
N THR A 15 -7.10 -13.05 -21.16
CA THR A 15 -8.26 -12.35 -20.60
C THR A 15 -8.28 -10.89 -21.07
N PRO A 16 -9.40 -10.39 -21.60
CA PRO A 16 -9.51 -9.00 -22.04
C PRO A 16 -9.34 -8.02 -20.86
N LEU A 17 -9.49 -8.50 -19.62
CA LEU A 17 -9.29 -7.75 -18.38
C LEU A 17 -7.95 -7.02 -18.34
N ARG A 18 -6.87 -7.64 -18.84
CA ARG A 18 -5.56 -7.00 -18.88
C ARG A 18 -5.53 -5.81 -19.84
N GLY A 19 -6.05 -5.99 -21.04
CA GLY A 19 -6.14 -4.94 -22.05
C GLY A 19 -7.04 -3.79 -21.60
N LEU A 20 -8.19 -4.11 -21.00
CA LEU A 20 -9.12 -3.12 -20.44
C LEU A 20 -8.45 -2.28 -19.36
N HIS A 21 -7.75 -2.92 -18.41
CA HIS A 21 -7.07 -2.21 -17.34
C HIS A 21 -5.93 -1.31 -17.86
N ASP A 22 -5.08 -1.80 -18.76
CA ASP A 22 -3.98 -1.00 -19.30
C ASP A 22 -4.50 0.20 -20.13
N THR A 23 -5.60 0.00 -20.84
CA THR A 23 -6.33 1.08 -21.54
C THR A 23 -6.88 2.10 -20.54
N ARG A 24 -7.56 1.65 -19.49
CA ARG A 24 -8.08 2.50 -18.40
C ARG A 24 -6.97 3.37 -17.80
N GLN A 25 -5.81 2.79 -17.48
CA GLN A 25 -4.68 3.55 -16.92
C GLN A 25 -4.16 4.63 -17.87
N SER A 26 -4.11 4.32 -19.16
CA SER A 26 -3.66 5.27 -20.19
C SER A 26 -4.64 6.44 -20.32
N ILE A 27 -5.95 6.15 -20.37
CA ILE A 27 -7.02 7.16 -20.41
C ILE A 27 -7.03 8.00 -19.14
N GLN A 28 -6.97 7.39 -17.96
CA GLN A 28 -6.95 8.10 -16.69
C GLN A 28 -5.73 9.04 -16.60
N LYS A 29 -4.55 8.58 -17.03
CA LYS A 29 -3.35 9.43 -17.05
C LYS A 29 -3.53 10.62 -17.99
N ALA A 30 -4.08 10.41 -19.18
CA ALA A 30 -4.38 11.49 -20.12
C ALA A 30 -5.38 12.49 -19.52
N ARG A 31 -6.46 12.00 -18.89
CA ARG A 31 -7.46 12.84 -18.21
C ARG A 31 -6.87 13.70 -17.11
N VAL A 32 -6.05 13.09 -16.23
CA VAL A 32 -5.35 13.82 -15.15
C VAL A 32 -4.39 14.87 -15.71
N GLN A 33 -3.67 14.56 -16.79
CA GLN A 33 -2.80 15.53 -17.46
C GLN A 33 -3.59 16.72 -18.01
N MET A 34 -4.77 16.50 -18.60
CA MET A 34 -5.64 17.58 -19.05
C MET A 34 -6.18 18.41 -17.89
N GLY A 35 -6.64 17.79 -16.81
CA GLY A 35 -7.09 18.51 -15.60
C GLY A 35 -5.98 19.36 -14.96
N ASN A 36 -4.75 18.86 -14.92
CA ASN A 36 -3.61 19.63 -14.44
C ASN A 36 -3.29 20.85 -15.33
N ARG A 37 -3.47 20.74 -16.65
CA ARG A 37 -3.30 21.87 -17.59
C ARG A 37 -4.38 22.94 -17.37
N ILE A 38 -5.64 22.52 -17.23
CA ILE A 38 -6.75 23.44 -16.90
C ILE A 38 -6.43 24.20 -15.61
N SER A 39 -6.05 23.49 -14.55
CA SER A 39 -5.69 24.13 -13.26
C SER A 39 -4.48 25.05 -13.35
N ALA A 40 -3.50 24.74 -14.21
CA ALA A 40 -2.33 25.61 -14.41
C ALA A 40 -2.68 26.92 -15.14
N LEU A 41 -3.60 26.86 -16.12
CA LEU A 41 -4.12 28.03 -16.82
C LEU A 41 -4.96 28.91 -15.90
N GLU A 42 -5.85 28.32 -15.10
CA GLU A 42 -6.67 29.06 -14.12
C GLU A 42 -5.82 29.80 -13.08
N LYS A 43 -4.65 29.25 -12.74
CA LYS A 43 -3.70 29.86 -11.79
C LYS A 43 -2.74 30.87 -12.44
N GLY A 44 -2.80 31.05 -13.76
CA GLY A 44 -1.86 31.90 -14.50
C GLY A 44 -0.40 31.42 -14.47
N VAL A 45 -0.17 30.14 -14.16
CA VAL A 45 1.17 29.53 -14.14
C VAL A 45 1.64 29.23 -15.56
N ASP A 46 0.71 28.90 -16.45
CA ASP A 46 0.98 28.66 -17.86
C ASP A 46 0.66 29.94 -18.66
N THR A 47 1.65 30.44 -19.40
CA THR A 47 1.56 31.66 -20.22
C THR A 47 1.34 31.37 -21.69
N ALA A 48 1.05 30.11 -22.05
CA ALA A 48 0.70 29.74 -23.42
C ALA A 48 -0.38 30.68 -23.96
N THR A 49 -0.03 31.42 -25.01
CA THR A 49 -0.75 32.62 -25.48
C THR A 49 -2.12 32.33 -26.09
N ASP A 50 -2.45 31.06 -26.30
CA ASP A 50 -3.80 30.59 -26.52
C ASP A 50 -3.79 29.06 -26.35
N PRO A 51 -4.34 28.56 -25.25
CA PRO A 51 -5.18 27.39 -25.37
C PRO A 51 -6.60 27.78 -25.01
N ILE A 52 -7.53 27.47 -25.92
CA ILE A 52 -8.97 27.59 -25.67
C ILE A 52 -9.32 26.66 -24.49
N PRO A 53 -9.58 27.18 -23.27
CA PRO A 53 -9.81 26.34 -22.09
C PRO A 53 -10.97 25.35 -22.31
N GLU A 54 -11.93 25.77 -23.14
CA GLU A 54 -13.06 24.96 -23.59
C GLU A 54 -12.63 23.65 -24.28
N VAL A 55 -11.54 23.67 -25.06
CA VAL A 55 -11.03 22.46 -25.75
C VAL A 55 -10.49 21.46 -24.73
N TYR A 56 -9.75 21.92 -23.71
CA TYR A 56 -9.24 21.05 -22.67
C TYR A 56 -10.36 20.49 -21.80
N THR A 57 -11.33 21.33 -21.41
CA THR A 57 -12.51 20.90 -20.63
C THR A 57 -13.32 19.86 -21.40
N ARG A 58 -13.63 20.11 -22.68
CA ARG A 58 -14.34 19.15 -23.54
C ARG A 58 -13.57 17.83 -23.67
N SER A 59 -12.24 17.89 -23.82
CA SER A 59 -11.40 16.69 -23.93
C SER A 59 -11.36 15.91 -22.61
N ALA A 60 -11.25 16.60 -21.48
CA ALA A 60 -11.27 15.97 -20.16
C ALA A 60 -12.60 15.24 -19.90
N ASN A 61 -13.72 15.88 -20.24
CA ASN A 61 -15.06 15.28 -20.11
C ASN A 61 -15.24 14.08 -21.04
N ALA A 62 -14.75 14.14 -22.28
CA ALA A 62 -14.79 13.00 -23.20
C ALA A 62 -13.96 11.81 -22.68
N LEU A 63 -12.77 12.08 -22.13
CA LEU A 63 -11.92 11.05 -21.52
C LEU A 63 -12.56 10.45 -20.26
N GLU A 64 -13.31 11.24 -19.48
CA GLU A 64 -14.07 10.73 -18.33
C GLU A 64 -15.19 9.77 -18.76
N GLY A 65 -15.93 10.10 -19.83
CA GLY A 65 -16.92 9.20 -20.42
C GLY A 65 -16.30 7.87 -20.87
N ILE A 66 -15.15 7.92 -21.57
CA ILE A 66 -14.42 6.71 -21.97
C ILE A 66 -13.89 5.93 -20.76
N GLU A 67 -13.40 6.60 -19.71
CA GLU A 67 -12.97 5.96 -18.46
C GLU A 67 -14.13 5.19 -17.82
N HIS A 68 -15.33 5.79 -17.79
CA HIS A 68 -16.55 5.17 -17.28
C HIS A 68 -16.95 3.92 -18.08
N ASP A 69 -16.94 4.00 -19.41
CA ASP A 69 -17.28 2.87 -20.28
C ASP A 69 -16.32 1.69 -20.07
N ILE A 70 -15.02 1.98 -19.90
CA ILE A 70 -14.02 0.95 -19.58
C ILE A 70 -14.25 0.36 -18.19
N ASP A 71 -14.64 1.18 -17.20
CA ASP A 71 -14.97 0.69 -15.85
C ASP A 71 -16.17 -0.26 -15.87
N LEU A 72 -17.21 0.04 -16.66
CA LEU A 72 -18.34 -0.87 -16.87
C LEU A 72 -17.90 -2.18 -17.55
N ALA A 73 -17.01 -2.10 -18.55
CA ALA A 73 -16.46 -3.27 -19.20
C ALA A 73 -15.63 -4.15 -18.23
N ILE A 74 -14.85 -3.53 -17.35
CA ILE A 74 -14.11 -4.24 -16.29
C ILE A 74 -15.08 -4.93 -15.34
N ILE A 75 -16.15 -4.27 -14.90
CA ILE A 75 -17.17 -4.88 -14.02
C ILE A 75 -17.81 -6.09 -14.69
N LYS A 76 -18.20 -5.95 -15.96
CA LYS A 76 -18.80 -7.04 -16.74
C LYS A 76 -17.85 -8.24 -16.84
N GLU A 77 -16.58 -7.99 -17.16
CA GLU A 77 -15.57 -9.04 -17.25
C GLU A 77 -15.30 -9.70 -15.89
N LEU A 78 -15.23 -8.91 -14.81
CA LEU A 78 -15.08 -9.42 -13.45
C LEU A 78 -16.23 -10.35 -13.03
N GLY A 79 -17.45 -10.11 -13.53
CA GLY A 79 -18.60 -10.98 -13.30
C GLY A 79 -18.42 -12.43 -13.76
N ILE A 80 -17.42 -12.71 -14.61
CA ILE A 80 -17.07 -14.07 -15.06
C ILE A 80 -16.24 -14.80 -13.99
N TRP A 81 -15.54 -14.08 -13.11
CA TRP A 81 -14.61 -14.67 -12.15
C TRP A 81 -15.35 -15.08 -10.87
N HIS A 82 -15.39 -16.37 -10.58
CA HIS A 82 -16.09 -16.90 -9.39
C HIS A 82 -15.62 -16.24 -8.09
N VAL A 83 -14.31 -16.06 -7.92
CA VAL A 83 -13.74 -15.39 -6.74
C VAL A 83 -14.19 -13.94 -6.58
N TRP A 84 -14.50 -13.25 -7.67
CA TRP A 84 -15.02 -11.89 -7.63
C TRP A 84 -16.42 -11.86 -7.03
N ASN A 85 -17.32 -12.66 -7.59
CA ASN A 85 -18.72 -12.70 -7.18
C ASN A 85 -18.90 -13.27 -5.77
N ALA A 86 -18.08 -14.25 -5.39
CA ALA A 86 -18.24 -14.95 -4.11
C ALA A 86 -17.60 -14.19 -2.93
N TRP A 87 -16.50 -13.46 -3.16
CA TRP A 87 -15.71 -12.92 -2.06
C TRP A 87 -15.13 -11.53 -2.32
N LEU A 88 -14.38 -11.37 -3.41
CA LEU A 88 -13.52 -10.19 -3.59
C LEU A 88 -14.32 -8.88 -3.73
N CYS A 89 -15.54 -8.90 -4.27
CA CYS A 89 -16.39 -7.71 -4.38
C CYS A 89 -16.94 -7.21 -3.04
N HIS A 90 -16.95 -8.09 -2.03
CA HIS A 90 -17.41 -7.79 -0.68
C HIS A 90 -16.31 -7.21 0.21
N VAL A 91 -15.04 -7.30 -0.20
CA VAL A 91 -13.90 -6.77 0.56
C VAL A 91 -13.85 -5.23 0.49
N LYS A 92 -13.97 -4.57 1.65
CA LYS A 92 -13.91 -3.12 1.79
C LYS A 92 -12.56 -2.59 1.32
N GLY A 93 -12.62 -1.54 0.49
CA GLY A 93 -11.44 -0.97 -0.15
C GLY A 93 -11.00 -1.68 -1.43
N ILE A 94 -11.62 -2.80 -1.83
CA ILE A 94 -11.43 -3.39 -3.16
C ILE A 94 -12.59 -2.96 -4.07
N GLY A 95 -12.29 -2.05 -4.99
CA GLY A 95 -13.19 -1.70 -6.09
C GLY A 95 -12.91 -2.50 -7.36
N PRO A 96 -13.81 -2.45 -8.37
CA PRO A 96 -13.65 -3.16 -9.63
C PRO A 96 -12.32 -2.86 -10.33
N SER A 97 -11.86 -1.61 -10.32
CA SER A 97 -10.59 -1.23 -10.96
C SER A 97 -9.38 -1.93 -10.31
N LEU A 98 -9.30 -1.97 -8.97
CA LEU A 98 -8.21 -2.64 -8.25
C LEU A 98 -8.30 -4.16 -8.39
N ALA A 99 -9.51 -4.73 -8.32
CA ALA A 99 -9.74 -6.15 -8.53
C ALA A 99 -9.34 -6.57 -9.94
N GLY A 100 -9.79 -5.83 -10.96
CA GLY A 100 -9.46 -6.07 -12.37
C GLY A 100 -7.95 -6.03 -12.62
N GLN A 101 -7.26 -5.01 -12.08
CA GLN A 101 -5.80 -4.92 -12.16
C GLN A 101 -5.12 -6.15 -11.55
N MET A 102 -5.56 -6.55 -10.36
CA MET A 102 -4.94 -7.63 -9.60
C MET A 102 -5.20 -8.99 -10.25
N LEU A 103 -6.43 -9.31 -10.62
CA LEU A 103 -6.78 -10.58 -11.27
C LEU A 103 -6.17 -10.69 -12.67
N ALA A 104 -6.00 -9.59 -13.42
CA ALA A 104 -5.28 -9.59 -14.68
C ALA A 104 -3.77 -9.85 -14.53
N LEU A 105 -3.21 -9.61 -13.34
CA LEU A 105 -1.78 -9.75 -13.04
C LEU A 105 -1.43 -11.05 -12.30
N LEU A 106 -2.39 -11.61 -11.58
CA LEU A 106 -2.26 -12.88 -10.88
C LEU A 106 -2.65 -14.02 -11.81
N LEU A 107 -1.84 -15.08 -11.81
CA LEU A 107 -2.26 -16.34 -12.40
C LEU A 107 -3.24 -17.03 -11.45
N PRO A 108 -4.22 -17.80 -11.97
CA PRO A 108 -5.03 -18.69 -11.17
C PRO A 108 -4.17 -19.51 -10.20
N PRO A 109 -4.59 -19.66 -8.95
CA PRO A 109 -3.81 -20.37 -7.96
C PRO A 109 -3.70 -21.85 -8.34
N LEU A 110 -2.55 -22.46 -8.06
CA LEU A 110 -2.34 -23.90 -8.24
C LEU A 110 -2.53 -24.59 -6.89
N ALA A 111 -3.38 -25.62 -6.82
CA ALA A 111 -3.64 -26.40 -5.61
C ALA A 111 -2.36 -26.86 -4.91
N GLU A 112 -1.40 -27.35 -5.71
CA GLU A 112 -0.13 -27.91 -5.29
C GLU A 112 0.83 -26.87 -4.67
N ARG A 113 0.54 -25.57 -4.83
CA ARG A 113 1.47 -24.49 -4.47
C ARG A 113 0.79 -23.46 -3.58
N GLY A 114 1.36 -23.20 -2.41
CA GLY A 114 0.83 -22.17 -1.51
C GLY A 114 0.89 -20.72 -2.04
N PRO A 115 0.30 -19.77 -1.29
CA PRO A 115 0.27 -18.33 -1.63
C PRO A 115 1.65 -17.68 -1.72
N SER A 116 2.70 -18.37 -1.23
CA SER A 116 4.09 -17.95 -1.37
C SER A 116 4.52 -17.76 -2.83
N THR A 117 3.88 -18.44 -3.78
CA THR A 117 4.10 -18.22 -5.22
C THR A 117 3.69 -16.82 -5.66
N TRP A 118 2.53 -16.34 -5.21
CA TRP A 118 2.08 -14.97 -5.45
C TRP A 118 2.97 -13.96 -4.72
N TYR A 119 3.46 -14.28 -3.52
CA TYR A 119 4.41 -13.41 -2.82
C TYR A 119 5.72 -13.25 -3.61
N LYS A 120 6.23 -14.32 -4.20
CA LYS A 120 7.42 -14.28 -5.06
C LYS A 120 7.15 -13.44 -6.31
N ALA A 121 6.04 -13.69 -7.01
CA ALA A 121 5.66 -12.91 -8.19
C ALA A 121 5.50 -11.41 -7.92
N ALA A 122 5.01 -11.05 -6.72
CA ALA A 122 4.86 -9.67 -6.26
C ALA A 122 6.13 -9.04 -5.66
N GLY A 123 7.21 -9.82 -5.47
CA GLY A 123 8.44 -9.35 -4.84
C GLY A 123 8.31 -9.10 -3.33
N LEU A 124 7.39 -9.81 -2.69
CA LEU A 124 7.10 -9.78 -1.25
C LEU A 124 7.78 -10.93 -0.48
N ALA A 125 8.26 -11.95 -1.19
CA ALA A 125 9.08 -13.00 -0.61
C ALA A 125 10.53 -12.51 -0.40
N PRO A 126 11.15 -12.78 0.76
CA PRO A 126 12.59 -12.58 0.92
C PRO A 126 13.36 -13.50 -0.04
N GLU A 127 14.46 -13.00 -0.59
CA GLU A 127 15.42 -13.74 -1.39
C GLU A 127 16.70 -13.92 -0.57
N LEU A 128 17.27 -15.14 -0.60
CA LEU A 128 18.58 -15.42 -0.02
C LEU A 128 19.64 -14.73 -0.87
N ARG A 129 20.46 -13.90 -0.24
CA ARG A 129 21.58 -13.23 -0.89
C ARG A 129 22.87 -14.05 -0.79
N PRO A 130 23.88 -13.74 -1.63
CA PRO A 130 25.20 -14.37 -1.53
C PRO A 130 25.86 -14.21 -0.16
N ASP A 131 25.50 -13.16 0.59
CA ASP A 131 25.97 -12.90 1.97
C ASP A 131 25.25 -13.74 3.04
N GLY A 132 24.38 -14.68 2.64
CA GLY A 132 23.57 -15.50 3.55
C GLY A 132 22.37 -14.78 4.15
N THR A 133 22.16 -13.49 3.86
CA THR A 133 21.04 -12.71 4.42
C THR A 133 19.78 -12.82 3.57
N TYR A 134 18.61 -12.89 4.21
CA TYR A 134 17.33 -12.84 3.52
C TYR A 134 16.84 -11.40 3.40
N ARG A 135 16.68 -10.89 2.18
CA ARG A 135 16.15 -9.53 1.95
C ARG A 135 15.11 -9.50 0.84
N LEU A 136 14.20 -8.53 0.89
CA LEU A 136 13.27 -8.33 -0.22
C LEU A 136 14.03 -7.97 -1.51
N PRO A 137 13.56 -8.44 -2.69
CA PRO A 137 14.15 -8.10 -3.97
C PRO A 137 14.15 -6.59 -4.16
N ARG A 138 15.31 -6.04 -4.52
CA ARG A 138 15.49 -4.65 -4.95
C ARG A 138 16.23 -4.66 -6.28
N ALA A 139 15.80 -3.81 -7.21
CA ALA A 139 16.60 -3.55 -8.40
C ALA A 139 17.93 -2.94 -7.95
N ARG A 140 19.05 -3.59 -8.28
CA ARG A 140 20.37 -2.99 -8.10
C ARG A 140 20.81 -2.39 -9.43
N ALA A 141 21.54 -1.28 -9.36
CA ALA A 141 22.19 -0.72 -10.53
C ALA A 141 23.12 -1.79 -11.13
N GLY A 142 22.96 -2.10 -12.42
CA GLY A 142 23.76 -3.09 -13.12
C GLY A 142 23.28 -4.55 -13.06
N GLU A 143 22.40 -4.95 -12.13
CA GLU A 143 21.95 -6.36 -11.98
C GLU A 143 20.80 -6.77 -12.94
N GLY A 144 20.43 -5.93 -13.91
CA GLY A 144 19.44 -6.29 -14.93
C GLY A 144 17.97 -6.23 -14.47
N LYS A 145 17.13 -7.12 -15.03
CA LYS A 145 15.66 -7.12 -14.84
C LYS A 145 15.29 -7.57 -13.42
N THR A 146 14.26 -6.95 -12.82
CA THR A 146 13.74 -7.35 -11.51
C THR A 146 13.12 -8.74 -11.56
N THR A 147 13.35 -9.56 -10.53
CA THR A 147 12.80 -10.94 -10.38
C THR A 147 11.28 -11.00 -10.20
N HIS A 148 10.64 -9.86 -9.95
CA HIS A 148 9.22 -9.76 -9.67
C HIS A 148 8.50 -8.82 -10.64
N HIS A 149 7.18 -8.99 -10.73
CA HIS A 149 6.33 -8.18 -11.59
C HIS A 149 6.09 -6.79 -10.96
N ARG A 150 6.70 -5.76 -11.54
CA ARG A 150 6.65 -4.37 -11.02
C ARG A 150 5.22 -3.81 -10.90
N MET A 151 4.38 -4.05 -11.91
CA MET A 151 2.99 -3.57 -11.86
C MET A 151 2.16 -4.27 -10.79
N LEU A 152 2.32 -5.59 -10.60
CA LEU A 152 1.64 -6.32 -9.52
C LEU A 152 2.05 -5.76 -8.15
N ARG A 153 3.34 -5.52 -7.93
CA ARG A 153 3.80 -4.90 -6.69
C ARG A 153 3.17 -3.53 -6.45
N ARG A 154 3.08 -2.70 -7.48
CA ARG A 154 2.43 -1.37 -7.41
C ARG A 154 0.93 -1.51 -7.13
N CYS A 155 0.24 -2.41 -7.82
CA CYS A 155 -1.17 -2.73 -7.59
C CYS A 155 -1.41 -3.10 -6.11
N LEU A 156 -0.59 -4.00 -5.58
CA LEU A 156 -0.71 -4.46 -4.19
C LEU A 156 -0.36 -3.37 -3.17
N TYR A 157 0.53 -2.44 -3.51
CA TYR A 157 0.73 -1.24 -2.70
C TYR A 157 -0.54 -0.38 -2.63
N ASN A 158 -1.22 -0.19 -3.78
CA ASN A 158 -2.47 0.57 -3.84
C ASN A 158 -3.59 -0.13 -3.06
N VAL A 159 -3.69 -1.46 -3.16
CA VAL A 159 -4.58 -2.29 -2.33
C VAL A 159 -4.32 -2.03 -0.84
N GLY A 160 -3.05 -2.11 -0.42
CA GLY A 160 -2.70 -1.84 0.99
C GLY A 160 -3.03 -0.41 1.43
N THR A 161 -2.81 0.59 0.58
CA THR A 161 -3.22 1.97 0.85
C THR A 161 -4.74 2.10 0.96
N SER A 162 -5.49 1.38 0.11
CA SER A 162 -6.96 1.38 0.13
C SER A 162 -7.51 0.81 1.44
N PHE A 163 -6.97 -0.31 1.92
CA PHE A 163 -7.35 -0.88 3.22
C PHE A 163 -7.10 0.10 4.37
N VAL A 164 -5.95 0.77 4.38
CA VAL A 164 -5.65 1.76 5.43
C VAL A 164 -6.67 2.90 5.44
N ARG A 165 -7.11 3.37 4.27
CA ARG A 165 -8.06 4.48 4.14
C ARG A 165 -9.50 4.09 4.47
N ASN A 166 -9.94 2.91 4.05
CA ASN A 166 -11.35 2.53 4.16
C ASN A 166 -11.70 1.82 5.47
N GLY A 167 -10.72 1.35 6.25
CA GLY A 167 -10.97 0.60 7.48
C GLY A 167 -11.31 -0.87 7.23
N GLY A 168 -12.05 -1.49 8.15
CA GLY A 168 -12.48 -2.90 8.06
C GLY A 168 -11.43 -3.90 8.54
N PHE A 169 -11.65 -5.18 8.25
CA PHE A 169 -10.82 -6.28 8.77
C PHE A 169 -9.31 -6.08 8.50
N TYR A 170 -8.95 -5.75 7.26
CA TYR A 170 -7.54 -5.60 6.90
C TYR A 170 -6.86 -4.39 7.57
N ARG A 171 -7.60 -3.32 7.86
CA ARG A 171 -7.07 -2.19 8.62
C ARG A 171 -6.67 -2.60 10.04
N GLU A 172 -7.49 -3.41 10.70
CA GLU A 172 -7.17 -3.90 12.05
C GLU A 172 -5.91 -4.76 12.07
N GLN A 173 -5.72 -5.58 11.03
CA GLN A 173 -4.50 -6.38 10.85
C GLN A 173 -3.27 -5.50 10.59
N TYR A 174 -3.43 -4.40 9.85
CA TYR A 174 -2.39 -3.38 9.67
C TYR A 174 -2.04 -2.71 11.00
N ASP A 175 -3.02 -2.23 11.76
CA ASP A 175 -2.79 -1.51 13.02
C ASP A 175 -2.16 -2.43 14.08
N THR A 176 -2.60 -3.68 14.15
CA THR A 176 -2.01 -4.71 15.03
C THR A 176 -0.57 -5.01 14.63
N GLY A 177 -0.30 -5.16 13.33
CA GLY A 177 1.05 -5.31 12.80
C GLY A 177 1.94 -4.10 13.11
N LYS A 178 1.41 -2.88 12.97
CA LYS A 178 2.10 -1.62 13.25
C LYS A 178 2.46 -1.50 14.73
N ARG A 179 1.52 -1.74 15.64
CA ARG A 179 1.77 -1.77 17.10
C ARG A 179 2.82 -2.80 17.48
N ARG A 180 2.78 -4.00 16.88
CA ARG A 180 3.80 -5.02 17.11
C ARG A 180 5.19 -4.57 16.66
N LEU A 181 5.32 -4.05 15.44
CA LEU A 181 6.60 -3.58 14.92
C LEU A 181 7.12 -2.37 15.69
N PHE A 182 6.21 -1.49 16.13
CA PHE A 182 6.54 -0.38 17.01
C PHE A 182 7.17 -0.89 18.31
N ARG A 183 6.52 -1.80 19.03
CA ARG A 183 7.09 -2.42 20.25
C ARG A 183 8.43 -3.12 20.01
N GLN A 184 8.62 -3.73 18.84
CA GLN A 184 9.85 -4.46 18.52
C GLN A 184 11.04 -3.57 18.14
N HIS A 185 10.80 -2.43 17.48
CA HIS A 185 11.85 -1.62 16.85
C HIS A 185 11.94 -0.18 17.38
N MET A 186 10.99 0.23 18.21
CA MET A 186 10.92 1.55 18.85
C MET A 186 10.80 1.36 20.37
N TRP A 187 11.61 0.45 20.94
CA TRP A 187 11.57 0.05 22.35
C TRP A 187 11.65 1.24 23.33
N ASP A 188 12.20 2.38 22.93
CA ASP A 188 12.23 3.60 23.74
C ASP A 188 11.13 4.63 23.42
N GLY A 189 10.41 4.49 22.30
CA GLY A 189 9.44 5.48 21.84
C GLY A 189 8.23 5.61 22.75
N GLU A 190 7.65 4.51 23.23
CA GLU A 190 6.50 4.53 24.15
C GLU A 190 6.88 5.08 25.53
N ARG A 191 8.08 4.77 26.02
CA ARG A 191 8.59 5.26 27.30
C ARG A 191 8.96 6.74 27.23
N LEU A 192 9.52 7.19 26.12
CA LEU A 192 9.77 8.61 25.82
C LEU A 192 8.48 9.38 25.59
N LEU A 193 7.48 8.81 24.92
CA LEU A 193 6.18 9.46 24.69
C LEU A 193 5.39 9.59 26.01
N ALA A 194 5.33 8.52 26.81
CA ALA A 194 4.72 8.56 28.13
C ALA A 194 5.47 9.52 29.07
N GLY A 195 6.81 9.56 29.01
CA GLY A 195 7.63 10.56 29.70
C GLY A 195 7.31 11.99 29.25
N TRP A 196 7.26 12.23 27.94
CA TRP A 196 6.94 13.51 27.31
C TRP A 196 5.54 14.02 27.63
N GLU A 197 4.55 13.13 27.67
CA GLU A 197 3.15 13.43 28.00
C GLU A 197 2.95 13.67 29.51
N SER A 198 3.79 13.08 30.35
CA SER A 198 3.75 13.24 31.81
C SER A 198 4.54 14.45 32.33
N VAL A 199 5.49 14.99 31.55
CA VAL A 199 6.14 16.26 31.88
C VAL A 199 5.30 17.45 31.41
N GLY A 200 5.14 18.45 32.30
CA GLY A 200 4.50 19.72 31.96
C GLY A 200 5.24 20.43 30.81
N VAL A 201 4.53 21.30 30.08
CA VAL A 201 5.07 22.00 28.88
C VAL A 201 6.41 22.69 29.18
N GLU A 202 6.55 23.27 30.37
CA GLU A 202 7.75 23.96 30.83
C GLU A 202 8.95 23.02 31.08
N ALA A 203 8.70 21.74 31.37
CA ALA A 203 9.74 20.75 31.65
C ALA A 203 10.19 19.96 30.41
N ARG A 204 9.51 20.12 29.28
CA ARG A 204 9.83 19.44 28.01
C ARG A 204 11.23 19.74 27.48
N PRO A 205 11.76 20.97 27.52
CA PRO A 205 13.12 21.25 27.07
C PRO A 205 14.19 20.51 27.92
N ALA A 206 13.99 20.45 29.24
CA ALA A 206 14.88 19.75 30.16
C ALA A 206 14.84 18.23 29.93
N PHE A 207 13.64 17.67 29.78
CA PHE A 207 13.45 16.25 29.43
C PHE A 207 14.19 15.88 28.14
N MET A 208 14.18 16.77 27.14
CA MET A 208 14.85 16.55 25.86
C MET A 208 16.37 16.65 25.96
N ALA A 209 16.88 17.59 26.75
CA ALA A 209 18.31 17.74 27.01
C ALA A 209 18.87 16.55 27.81
N GLU A 210 18.06 15.93 28.68
CA GLU A 210 18.44 14.75 29.44
C GLU A 210 18.53 13.48 28.57
N HIS A 211 17.66 13.35 27.57
CA HIS A 211 17.53 12.12 26.78
C HIS A 211 18.22 12.18 25.41
N PHE A 212 18.63 13.36 24.92
CA PHE A 212 19.24 13.52 23.60
C PHE A 212 20.48 14.41 23.62
N SER A 213 21.48 14.06 22.81
CA SER A 213 22.66 14.90 22.63
C SER A 213 22.33 16.18 21.84
N GLU A 214 23.06 17.26 22.12
CA GLU A 214 22.90 18.55 21.45
C GLU A 214 23.06 18.45 19.91
N GLU A 215 24.00 17.63 19.44
CA GLU A 215 24.18 17.36 18.01
C GLU A 215 22.95 16.70 17.38
N THR A 216 22.31 15.82 18.13
CA THR A 216 21.11 15.10 17.72
C THR A 216 19.93 16.07 17.59
N LEU A 217 19.69 16.90 18.61
CA LEU A 217 18.69 17.98 18.58
C LEU A 217 18.91 18.95 17.40
N ARG A 218 20.18 19.28 17.10
CA ARG A 218 20.55 20.14 15.97
C ARG A 218 20.29 19.50 14.60
N LYS A 219 20.51 18.18 14.44
CA LYS A 219 20.21 17.45 13.19
C LYS A 219 18.69 17.28 12.97
N ALA A 220 17.96 17.14 14.07
CA ALA A 220 16.51 17.04 14.13
C ALA A 220 15.80 18.27 13.57
N TRP A 221 16.33 19.44 13.89
CA TRP A 221 15.81 20.72 13.44
C TRP A 221 16.68 21.27 12.33
N LYS A 222 16.48 20.74 11.12
CA LYS A 222 16.78 21.52 9.92
C LYS A 222 15.61 22.49 9.72
N PRO A 223 15.84 23.80 9.65
CA PRO A 223 14.77 24.77 9.44
C PRO A 223 13.98 24.38 8.18
N ALA A 224 12.65 24.37 8.31
CA ALA A 224 11.73 23.85 7.31
C ALA A 224 11.67 24.68 6.02
N ASP A 225 12.37 25.82 5.93
CA ASP A 225 12.30 26.69 4.78
C ASP A 225 13.69 26.90 4.15
N LYS A 226 13.96 26.16 3.07
CA LYS A 226 14.68 26.77 1.94
C LYS A 226 13.65 27.45 1.04
N LYS A 227 13.08 28.56 1.51
CA LYS A 227 12.54 29.56 0.55
C LYS A 227 13.73 30.26 -0.08
N LYS A 228 13.61 30.54 -1.37
CA LYS A 228 14.70 30.95 -2.26
C LYS A 228 15.26 32.35 -1.95
N ASP A 229 14.65 33.08 -1.02
CA ASP A 229 14.98 34.47 -0.71
C ASP A 229 15.07 34.66 0.82
N GLY A 230 16.29 34.77 1.36
CA GLY A 230 16.56 35.15 2.76
C GLY A 230 16.46 34.01 3.79
N ILE A 231 17.61 33.60 4.34
CA ILE A 231 17.66 32.66 5.48
C ILE A 231 17.32 33.45 6.75
N VAL A 232 16.12 33.26 7.31
CA VAL A 232 15.85 33.62 8.70
C VAL A 232 16.29 32.45 9.56
N VAL A 233 17.45 32.60 10.22
CA VAL A 233 17.91 31.64 11.24
C VAL A 233 17.08 31.91 12.49
N ARG A 234 16.05 31.11 12.73
CA ARG A 234 15.36 31.12 14.03
C ARG A 234 16.25 30.46 15.08
N THR A 235 16.33 31.05 16.27
CA THR A 235 17.01 30.41 17.42
C THR A 235 16.16 29.26 17.96
N ALA A 236 16.75 28.35 18.73
CA ALA A 236 16.00 27.24 19.33
C ALA A 236 14.84 27.76 20.20
N ASP A 237 15.07 28.84 20.96
CA ASP A 237 14.08 29.47 21.85
C ASP A 237 12.87 30.05 21.07
N GLU A 238 13.09 30.64 19.90
CA GLU A 238 12.03 31.16 19.02
C GLU A 238 11.15 30.05 18.43
N VAL A 239 11.70 28.84 18.28
CA VAL A 239 10.96 27.67 17.78
C VAL A 239 10.20 26.98 18.93
N PHE A 240 10.75 26.97 20.15
CA PHE A 240 10.06 26.44 21.34
C PHE A 240 8.84 27.27 21.76
N ALA A 241 8.81 28.56 21.45
CA ALA A 241 7.68 29.45 21.73
C ALA A 241 6.47 29.23 20.79
N ASP A 242 6.65 28.55 19.66
CA ASP A 242 5.59 28.29 18.68
C ASP A 242 4.80 27.03 19.06
N GLN A 243 3.80 27.21 19.95
CA GLN A 243 3.03 26.15 20.63
C GLN A 243 2.19 25.22 19.72
N GLY A 244 2.30 25.34 18.38
CA GLY A 244 1.48 24.59 17.41
C GLY A 244 2.24 23.66 16.46
N ALA A 245 3.58 23.66 16.46
CA ALA A 245 4.34 22.87 15.49
C ALA A 245 4.63 21.44 15.98
N MET A 246 3.99 20.44 15.37
CA MET A 246 4.38 19.04 15.53
C MET A 246 5.84 18.84 15.08
N PRO A 247 6.65 18.05 15.82
CA PRO A 247 7.97 17.64 15.41
C PRO A 247 7.98 17.10 13.98
N THR A 248 8.81 17.65 13.10
CA THR A 248 9.07 17.02 11.80
C THR A 248 9.66 15.63 12.00
N MET A 249 9.56 14.76 10.99
CA MET A 249 10.17 13.43 10.97
C MET A 249 11.66 13.45 11.37
N ALA A 250 12.36 14.56 11.08
CA ALA A 250 13.74 14.78 11.48
C ALA A 250 13.88 14.94 13.00
N LEU A 251 12.96 15.68 13.65
CA LEU A 251 12.89 15.78 15.11
C LEU A 251 12.60 14.41 15.73
N ALA A 252 11.66 13.62 15.23
CA ALA A 252 11.43 12.26 15.72
C ALA A 252 12.67 11.32 15.58
N VAL A 253 13.41 11.42 14.47
CA VAL A 253 14.62 10.60 14.21
C VAL A 253 15.77 10.96 15.14
N ALA A 254 15.92 12.24 15.46
CA ALA A 254 16.97 12.64 16.39
C ALA A 254 16.52 12.46 17.85
N LEU A 255 15.28 12.80 18.20
CA LEU A 255 14.68 12.47 19.51
C LEU A 255 14.46 10.97 19.78
N THR A 256 15.04 10.09 19.01
CA THR A 256 15.02 8.65 19.35
C THR A 256 16.41 8.04 19.36
N GLY A 257 17.46 8.81 18.98
CA GLY A 257 18.81 8.29 18.88
C GLY A 257 18.86 6.99 18.08
N LEU A 258 18.08 6.88 16.98
CA LEU A 258 17.91 5.63 16.24
C LEU A 258 19.27 5.02 15.93
N SER A 259 19.63 3.96 16.66
CA SER A 259 20.72 3.08 16.27
C SER A 259 20.38 2.48 14.90
N ASP A 260 21.37 1.94 14.17
CA ASP A 260 21.13 1.24 12.89
C ASP A 260 20.09 0.10 13.00
N GLU A 261 19.71 -0.29 14.22
CA GLU A 261 18.72 -1.30 14.55
C GLU A 261 17.28 -0.76 14.62
N GLN A 262 17.09 0.53 14.91
CA GLN A 262 15.77 1.14 15.03
C GLN A 262 15.20 1.54 13.65
N TRP A 263 13.93 1.22 13.40
CA TRP A 263 13.33 1.42 12.09
C TRP A 263 12.65 2.78 12.00
N PRO A 264 12.92 3.60 10.95
CA PRO A 264 12.21 4.86 10.79
C PRO A 264 10.71 4.63 10.56
N MET A 265 9.86 5.57 10.98
CA MET A 265 8.40 5.42 10.96
C MET A 265 7.85 4.94 9.60
N HIS A 266 8.30 5.55 8.49
CA HIS A 266 7.87 5.15 7.15
C HIS A 266 8.19 3.68 6.80
N ARG A 267 9.26 3.11 7.38
CA ARG A 267 9.65 1.70 7.21
C ARG A 267 8.73 0.80 8.02
N LEU A 268 8.37 1.17 9.25
CA LEU A 268 7.37 0.48 10.07
C LEU A 268 6.01 0.44 9.36
N GLU A 269 5.57 1.57 8.82
CA GLU A 269 4.32 1.64 8.07
C GLU A 269 4.35 0.78 6.81
N SER A 270 5.44 0.84 6.05
CA SER A 270 5.62 0.03 4.85
C SER A 270 5.61 -1.46 5.18
N ALA A 271 6.31 -1.87 6.23
CA ALA A 271 6.36 -3.28 6.65
C ALA A 271 5.01 -3.78 7.16
N SER A 272 4.30 -2.98 7.95
CA SER A 272 2.94 -3.29 8.42
C SER A 272 1.98 -3.45 7.24
N ARG A 273 2.08 -2.56 6.25
CA ARG A 273 1.28 -2.63 5.02
C ARG A 273 1.55 -3.91 4.25
N TRP A 274 2.82 -4.27 4.06
CA TRP A 274 3.17 -5.50 3.35
C TRP A 274 2.77 -6.77 4.11
N ARG A 275 2.80 -6.75 5.44
CA ARG A 275 2.26 -7.85 6.26
C ARG A 275 0.76 -8.04 6.02
N MET A 276 -0.02 -6.96 6.08
CA MET A 276 -1.45 -6.99 5.79
C MET A 276 -1.73 -7.46 4.36
N VAL A 277 -0.99 -6.94 3.36
CA VAL A 277 -1.15 -7.35 1.95
C VAL A 277 -0.85 -8.84 1.75
N LYS A 278 0.15 -9.40 2.44
CA LYS A 278 0.44 -10.84 2.38
C LYS A 278 -0.72 -11.66 2.94
N LEU A 279 -1.31 -11.22 4.06
CA LEU A 279 -2.48 -11.87 4.63
C LEU A 279 -3.67 -11.83 3.66
N PHE A 280 -3.94 -10.67 3.06
CA PHE A 280 -4.96 -10.54 2.02
C PHE A 280 -4.72 -11.46 0.83
N LEU A 281 -3.49 -11.55 0.32
CA LEU A 281 -3.14 -12.47 -0.76
C LEU A 281 -3.31 -13.94 -0.38
N SER A 282 -3.09 -14.32 0.89
CA SER A 282 -3.42 -15.67 1.36
C SER A 282 -4.91 -15.93 1.30
N HIS A 283 -5.72 -14.98 1.80
CA HIS A 283 -7.17 -15.12 1.80
C HIS A 283 -7.71 -15.20 0.37
N LEU A 284 -7.26 -14.31 -0.52
CA LEU A 284 -7.63 -14.34 -1.93
C LEU A 284 -7.25 -15.66 -2.60
N TRP A 285 -6.05 -16.19 -2.31
CA TRP A 285 -5.60 -17.45 -2.86
C TRP A 285 -6.51 -18.62 -2.41
N GLU A 286 -6.86 -18.62 -1.13
CA GLU A 286 -7.72 -19.64 -0.52
C GLU A 286 -9.15 -19.60 -1.06
N GLU A 287 -9.77 -18.42 -1.04
CA GLU A 287 -11.13 -18.19 -1.54
C GLU A 287 -11.25 -18.49 -3.03
N TRP A 288 -10.20 -18.20 -3.82
CA TRP A 288 -10.20 -18.56 -5.23
C TRP A 288 -10.22 -20.08 -5.42
N LEU A 289 -9.47 -20.84 -4.62
CA LEU A 289 -9.45 -22.30 -4.75
C LEU A 289 -10.76 -22.94 -4.29
N ILE A 290 -11.36 -22.41 -3.23
CA ILE A 290 -12.68 -22.84 -2.75
C ILE A 290 -13.74 -22.58 -3.83
N THR A 291 -13.77 -21.37 -4.37
CA THR A 291 -14.77 -20.95 -5.37
C THR A 291 -14.62 -21.64 -6.73
N THR A 292 -13.43 -22.18 -7.04
CA THR A 292 -13.19 -22.98 -8.25
C THR A 292 -13.37 -24.49 -8.02
N GLY A 293 -13.72 -24.92 -6.81
CA GLY A 293 -13.90 -26.33 -6.47
C GLY A 293 -12.59 -27.15 -6.47
N VAL A 294 -11.44 -26.48 -6.55
CA VAL A 294 -10.11 -27.11 -6.54
C VAL A 294 -9.69 -27.51 -5.12
N ALA A 295 -10.35 -26.97 -4.10
CA ALA A 295 -10.14 -27.27 -2.70
C ALA A 295 -11.47 -27.39 -1.96
N THR A 296 -11.56 -28.30 -1.00
CA THR A 296 -12.58 -28.17 0.07
C THR A 296 -12.02 -27.31 1.21
N ALA A 297 -12.90 -26.58 1.89
CA ALA A 297 -12.53 -25.77 3.06
C ALA A 297 -11.82 -26.61 4.15
N ASP A 298 -12.22 -27.88 4.30
CA ASP A 298 -11.66 -28.80 5.29
C ASP A 298 -10.27 -29.34 4.93
N GLN A 299 -9.94 -29.47 3.64
CA GLN A 299 -8.67 -30.05 3.20
C GLN A 299 -7.46 -29.15 3.45
N ARG A 300 -7.66 -27.89 3.87
CA ARG A 300 -6.60 -26.88 3.86
C ARG A 300 -6.55 -26.04 5.12
N GLN A 301 -6.76 -26.66 6.28
CA GLN A 301 -6.09 -26.21 7.52
C GLN A 301 -4.58 -26.16 7.23
N ALA A 302 -4.13 -25.01 6.75
CA ALA A 302 -3.08 -24.87 5.75
C ALA A 302 -1.70 -25.35 6.22
N TYR A 303 -0.79 -25.55 5.26
CA TYR A 303 0.68 -25.70 5.40
C TYR A 303 1.35 -24.86 6.53
N VAL A 304 0.71 -23.77 6.96
CA VAL A 304 1.11 -22.89 8.06
C VAL A 304 0.91 -23.53 9.45
N LEU A 305 -0.18 -24.28 9.66
CA LEU A 305 -0.44 -25.02 10.90
C LEU A 305 0.47 -26.26 11.00
N SER A 306 0.79 -26.90 9.87
CA SER A 306 1.57 -28.14 9.86
C SER A 306 3.08 -27.95 10.07
N MET A 307 3.65 -26.76 9.81
CA MET A 307 5.11 -26.57 9.79
C MET A 307 5.67 -25.47 10.71
N GLY A 308 4.86 -24.57 11.28
CA GLY A 308 5.40 -23.33 11.86
C GLY A 308 4.83 -22.81 13.18
N GLY A 309 3.81 -23.44 13.77
CA GLY A 309 3.17 -22.93 15.00
C GLY A 309 2.61 -21.51 14.86
N HIS A 310 2.37 -21.05 13.63
CA HIS A 310 1.85 -19.72 13.36
C HIS A 310 0.32 -19.72 13.51
N HIS A 311 -0.21 -18.66 14.12
CA HIS A 311 -1.66 -18.44 14.20
C HIS A 311 -2.23 -18.26 12.79
N TYR A 312 -3.05 -19.20 12.36
CA TYR A 312 -3.84 -19.06 11.13
C TYR A 312 -4.92 -18.01 11.36
N ILE A 313 -5.02 -17.06 10.44
CA ILE A 313 -6.06 -16.04 10.45
C ILE A 313 -6.92 -16.37 9.24
N ALA A 314 -8.20 -16.71 9.47
CA ALA A 314 -9.11 -17.11 8.42
C ALA A 314 -9.52 -15.91 7.55
N PRO A 315 -9.89 -16.14 6.27
CA PRO A 315 -10.60 -15.16 5.48
C PRO A 315 -11.84 -14.66 6.23
N PRO A 316 -12.04 -13.33 6.29
CA PRO A 316 -13.30 -12.80 6.79
C PRO A 316 -14.44 -13.29 5.88
N GLN A 317 -15.50 -13.77 6.51
CA GLN A 317 -16.70 -14.26 5.85
C GLN A 317 -17.65 -13.10 5.57
N TYR A 318 -18.34 -13.13 4.43
CA TYR A 318 -19.39 -12.16 4.13
C TYR A 318 -20.67 -12.59 4.84
N ASP A 319 -21.19 -11.76 5.73
CA ASP A 319 -22.40 -12.03 6.52
C ASP A 319 -23.71 -11.69 5.79
N GLY A 320 -23.63 -11.16 4.57
CA GLY A 320 -24.78 -10.71 3.79
C GLY A 320 -25.20 -9.27 4.06
N GLU A 321 -24.77 -8.66 5.16
CA GLU A 321 -25.21 -7.32 5.58
C GLU A 321 -24.13 -6.25 5.34
N ASN A 322 -22.85 -6.58 5.60
CA ASN A 322 -21.77 -5.61 5.57
C ASN A 322 -20.61 -6.02 4.66
N LYS A 323 -19.97 -5.02 4.03
CA LYS A 323 -18.67 -5.26 3.38
C LYS A 323 -17.63 -5.64 4.43
N ILE A 324 -16.91 -6.73 4.14
CA ILE A 324 -15.75 -7.27 4.86
C ILE A 324 -14.68 -6.21 5.11
#